data_AF-A0A4Q6BQL1-F1
#
_entry.id   AF-A0A4Q6BQL1-F1
#
_cell.length_a   1.000
_cell.length_b   1.000
_cell.length_c   1.000
_cell.angle_alpha   90.00
_cell.angle_beta   90.00
_cell.angle_gamma   90.00
#
_symmetry.space_group_name_H-M   'P 1'
#
loop_
_entity.id
_entity.type
_entity.pdbx_description
1 polymer ?
#
loop_
_entity_poly.entity_id
_entity_poly.type
_entity_poly.pdbx_seq_one_letter_code
_entity_poly.pdbx_strand_id
1 'polypeptide(L)'
;MGFQRTPHLALLALSSLFAGPTKSEELNSKIPLRIITACIDERPWIPFTNPDLEHPGEMQVLLDKVSRELSVTVAITALPWKRCQESVRSGKIDAMVGAGDVAFNRDFSHFPEHGGKVDPDRSLGAARIMLVRRKGSRVNWNGRSFINLSTPVGVE
;
A
#
# COMPACT_ATOMS: atom_id res chain seq x y z
N MET A 1 41.97 -83.29 18.34
CA MET A 1 41.21 -82.95 17.12
C MET A 1 41.76 -81.62 16.65
N GLY A 2 42.53 -81.48 15.59
CA GLY A 2 42.65 -82.27 14.37
C GLY A 2 42.43 -81.31 13.21
N PHE A 3 43.41 -81.23 12.29
CA PHE A 3 43.29 -80.66 10.94
C PHE A 3 43.01 -79.14 10.88
N GLN A 4 43.39 -78.35 9.89
CA GLN A 4 44.24 -78.40 8.69
C GLN A 4 44.02 -77.00 8.04
N ARG A 5 45.00 -76.47 7.29
CA ARG A 5 44.83 -75.78 5.98
C ARG A 5 43.87 -74.55 5.92
N THR A 6 44.13 -73.41 5.28
CA THR A 6 44.87 -73.09 4.05
C THR A 6 44.74 -71.56 3.83
N PRO A 7 45.53 -70.97 2.93
CA PRO A 7 45.46 -69.56 2.54
C PRO A 7 44.47 -69.34 1.37
N HIS A 8 43.82 -68.17 1.31
CA HIS A 8 43.18 -67.62 0.11
C HIS A 8 43.30 -66.08 0.20
N LEU A 9 44.10 -65.42 -0.64
CA LEU A 9 43.67 -64.88 -1.95
C LEU A 9 42.26 -64.26 -1.90
N ALA A 10 42.16 -62.93 -2.00
CA ALA A 10 41.38 -62.28 -3.06
C ALA A 10 41.22 -60.76 -2.84
N LEU A 11 41.63 -60.05 -3.90
CA LEU A 11 40.94 -58.90 -4.52
C LEU A 11 40.81 -57.57 -3.76
N LEU A 12 41.69 -56.65 -4.17
CA LEU A 12 41.36 -55.37 -4.81
C LEU A 12 39.87 -54.98 -4.84
N ALA A 13 39.54 -53.85 -4.23
CA ALA A 13 38.53 -52.93 -4.77
C ALA A 13 39.03 -51.50 -4.60
N LEU A 14 39.50 -50.92 -5.72
CA LEU A 14 39.51 -49.48 -5.94
C LEU A 14 38.04 -49.02 -5.96
N SER A 15 37.69 -48.07 -5.09
CA SER A 15 36.53 -47.21 -5.30
C SER A 15 36.82 -45.80 -4.79
N SER A 16 37.47 -45.07 -5.69
CA SER A 16 37.10 -43.71 -6.12
C SER A 16 36.61 -42.73 -5.06
N LEU A 17 37.41 -41.67 -4.92
CA LEU A 17 36.99 -40.36 -4.46
C LEU A 17 35.61 -40.00 -5.04
N PHE A 18 34.63 -39.81 -4.17
CA PHE A 18 33.55 -38.87 -4.41
C PHE A 18 33.55 -37.85 -3.28
N ALA A 19 34.37 -36.82 -3.45
CA ALA A 19 34.08 -35.50 -2.89
C ALA A 19 32.82 -35.00 -3.60
N GLY A 20 31.65 -35.42 -3.10
CA GLY A 20 30.38 -34.88 -3.56
C GLY A 20 30.27 -33.43 -3.10
N PRO A 21 29.93 -32.47 -3.97
CA PRO A 21 29.52 -31.16 -3.51
C PRO A 21 28.15 -31.33 -2.85
N THR A 22 28.08 -31.30 -1.52
CA THR A 22 26.80 -31.04 -0.86
C THR A 22 26.45 -29.58 -1.10
N LYS A 23 25.69 -29.38 -2.17
CA LYS A 23 24.92 -28.19 -2.52
C LYS A 23 24.23 -27.65 -1.27
N SER A 24 24.82 -26.66 -0.60
CA SER A 24 24.06 -25.73 0.22
C SER A 24 23.43 -24.71 -0.72
N GLU A 25 22.47 -25.19 -1.53
CA GLU A 25 21.56 -24.32 -2.26
C GLU A 25 20.48 -23.94 -1.24
N GLU A 26 20.84 -23.02 -0.33
CA GLU A 26 19.86 -22.11 0.23
C GLU A 26 19.29 -21.34 -0.96
N LEU A 27 18.27 -21.93 -1.57
CA LEU A 27 17.44 -21.29 -2.56
C LEU A 27 16.73 -20.18 -1.81
N ASN A 28 17.41 -19.04 -1.73
CA ASN A 28 16.90 -17.78 -1.25
C ASN A 28 15.70 -17.46 -2.15
N SER A 29 14.54 -17.96 -1.76
CA SER A 29 13.27 -17.80 -2.45
C SER A 29 12.94 -16.32 -2.38
N LYS A 30 13.45 -15.57 -3.35
CA LYS A 30 13.08 -14.17 -3.57
C LYS A 30 11.63 -14.19 -4.00
N ILE A 31 10.72 -14.12 -3.03
CA ILE A 31 9.33 -13.79 -3.28
C ILE A 31 9.35 -12.53 -4.16
N PRO A 32 8.72 -12.54 -5.35
CA PRO A 32 8.75 -11.36 -6.20
C PRO A 32 8.10 -10.21 -5.45
N LEU A 33 8.85 -9.11 -5.29
CA LEU A 33 8.32 -7.87 -4.72
C LEU A 33 7.13 -7.44 -5.57
N ARG A 34 5.94 -7.47 -4.99
CA ARG A 34 4.74 -6.96 -5.63
C ARG A 34 4.83 -5.44 -5.62
N ILE A 35 4.72 -4.81 -6.79
CA ILE A 35 4.64 -3.35 -6.92
C ILE A 35 3.17 -2.96 -7.05
N ILE A 36 2.72 -2.01 -6.24
CA ILE A 36 1.42 -1.35 -6.33
C ILE A 36 1.69 0.10 -6.71
N THR A 37 1.16 0.54 -7.84
CA THR A 37 1.21 1.94 -8.27
C THR A 37 0.08 2.71 -7.61
N ALA A 38 0.39 3.88 -7.05
CA ALA A 38 -0.58 4.74 -6.41
C ALA A 38 -0.38 6.19 -6.81
N CYS A 39 -1.43 6.99 -6.72
CA CYS A 39 -1.34 8.44 -6.93
C CYS A 39 -1.98 9.25 -5.81
N ILE A 40 -1.46 10.47 -5.62
CA ILE A 40 -1.99 11.53 -4.74
C ILE A 40 -2.28 12.78 -5.57
N ASP A 41 -3.02 13.75 -5.00
CA ASP A 41 -3.17 15.08 -5.61
C ASP A 41 -1.79 15.78 -5.68
N GLU A 42 -1.54 16.50 -6.77
CA GLU A 42 -0.36 17.34 -6.94
C GLU A 42 -0.41 18.60 -6.08
N ARG A 43 -1.60 18.94 -5.57
CA ARG A 43 -1.76 19.98 -4.56
C ARG A 43 -1.52 19.40 -3.17
N PRO A 44 -0.76 20.09 -2.31
CA PRO A 44 -0.52 19.63 -0.95
C PRO A 44 -1.83 19.59 -0.15
N TRP A 45 -2.07 18.47 0.52
CA TRP A 45 -3.18 18.31 1.47
C TRP A 45 -2.62 17.89 2.83
N ILE A 46 -1.81 18.78 3.40
CA ILE A 46 -1.11 18.56 4.66
C ILE A 46 -2.12 18.62 5.82
N PRO A 47 -2.03 17.72 6.81
CA PRO A 47 -0.95 16.75 7.03
C PRO A 47 -1.11 15.41 6.30
N PHE A 48 -2.20 15.17 5.56
CA PHE A 48 -2.54 13.86 5.01
C PHE A 48 -1.63 13.41 3.85
N THR A 49 -1.47 14.24 2.83
CA THR A 49 -0.64 13.94 1.65
C THR A 49 0.21 15.14 1.24
N ASN A 50 1.45 14.88 0.82
CA ASN A 50 2.38 15.88 0.29
C ASN A 50 2.95 15.42 -1.06
N PRO A 51 2.83 16.22 -2.14
CA PRO A 51 3.47 15.93 -3.42
C PRO A 51 5.00 15.90 -3.35
N ASP A 52 5.61 16.59 -2.38
CA ASP A 52 7.02 16.43 -2.04
C ASP A 52 7.24 15.11 -1.29
N LEU A 53 7.73 14.11 -2.01
CA LEU A 53 7.93 12.75 -1.48
C LEU A 53 9.09 12.66 -0.49
N GLU A 54 9.99 13.64 -0.44
CA GLU A 54 11.04 13.71 0.59
C GLU A 54 10.46 14.13 1.95
N HIS A 55 9.30 14.81 1.94
CA HIS A 55 8.57 15.27 3.13
C HIS A 55 7.14 14.71 3.14
N PRO A 56 6.97 13.38 3.22
CA PRO A 56 5.68 12.73 3.00
C PRO A 56 4.60 13.16 4.01
N GLY A 57 3.35 13.17 3.56
CA GLY A 57 2.19 13.28 4.45
C GLY A 57 1.95 12.00 5.26
N GLU A 58 1.07 12.08 6.26
CA GLU A 58 0.75 11.00 7.18
C GLU A 58 0.32 9.72 6.48
N MET A 59 -0.52 9.81 5.45
CA MET A 59 -1.00 8.64 4.71
C MET A 59 0.14 7.92 3.96
N GLN A 60 1.10 8.68 3.42
CA GLN A 60 2.29 8.13 2.75
C GLN A 60 3.22 7.44 3.77
N VAL A 61 3.38 8.03 4.96
CA VAL A 61 4.18 7.44 6.05
C VAL A 61 3.56 6.12 6.53
N LEU A 62 2.24 6.05 6.68
CA LEU A 62 1.55 4.80 7.05
C LEU A 62 1.71 3.72 5.97
N LEU A 63 1.57 4.09 4.70
CA LEU A 63 1.75 3.15 3.58
C LEU A 63 3.18 2.63 3.49
N ASP A 64 4.20 3.47 3.66
CA ASP A 64 5.61 3.04 3.68
C ASP A 64 5.85 1.99 4.77
N LYS A 65 5.38 2.23 6.00
CA LYS A 65 5.51 1.28 7.12
C LYS A 65 4.89 -0.09 6.80
N VAL A 66 3.62 -0.10 6.38
CA VAL A 66 2.90 -1.34 6.06
C VAL A 66 3.53 -2.05 4.85
N SER A 67 3.99 -1.30 3.86
CA SER A 67 4.63 -1.86 2.66
C SER A 67 5.90 -2.64 3.00
N ARG A 68 6.71 -2.14 3.94
CA ARG A 68 7.92 -2.81 4.45
C ARG A 68 7.58 -4.09 5.20
N GLU A 69 6.58 -4.04 6.08
CA GLU A 69 6.13 -5.22 6.84
C GLU A 69 5.61 -6.34 5.92
N LEU A 70 4.93 -5.96 4.83
CA LEU A 70 4.34 -6.91 3.88
C LEU A 70 5.27 -7.29 2.72
N SER A 71 6.49 -6.75 2.65
CA SER A 71 7.40 -6.93 1.51
C SER A 71 6.74 -6.58 0.16
N VAL A 72 5.98 -5.47 0.15
CA VAL A 72 5.32 -4.88 -1.03
C VAL A 72 5.94 -3.51 -1.27
N THR A 73 6.06 -3.10 -2.54
CA THR A 73 6.46 -1.73 -2.88
C THR A 73 5.23 -0.93 -3.28
N VAL A 74 5.01 0.23 -2.64
CA VAL A 74 3.98 1.18 -3.09
C VAL A 74 4.67 2.36 -3.78
N ALA A 75 4.53 2.43 -5.10
CA ALA A 75 5.12 3.49 -5.93
C ALA A 75 4.10 4.65 -6.05
N ILE A 76 4.31 5.71 -5.28
CA ILE A 76 3.40 6.87 -5.23
C ILE A 76 3.87 7.95 -6.21
N THR A 77 2.94 8.50 -7.00
CA THR A 77 3.18 9.66 -7.88
C THR A 77 2.15 10.76 -7.65
N ALA A 78 2.58 12.02 -7.75
CA ALA A 78 1.68 13.18 -7.64
C ALA A 78 1.12 13.57 -9.01
N LEU A 79 -0.20 13.69 -9.13
CA LEU A 79 -0.91 14.06 -10.37
C LEU A 79 -2.05 15.04 -10.04
N PRO A 80 -2.51 15.91 -10.97
CA PRO A 80 -3.76 16.62 -10.81
C PRO A 80 -4.84 15.61 -10.47
N TRP A 81 -5.61 15.90 -9.41
CA TRP A 81 -6.53 14.94 -8.82
C TRP A 81 -7.43 14.22 -9.84
N LYS A 82 -8.00 14.97 -10.80
CA LYS A 82 -8.81 14.38 -11.88
C LYS A 82 -8.04 13.36 -12.73
N ARG A 83 -6.76 13.61 -13.02
CA ARG A 83 -5.90 12.68 -13.76
C ARG A 83 -5.59 11.43 -12.93
N CYS A 84 -5.40 11.57 -11.62
CA CYS A 84 -5.25 10.43 -10.71
C CYS A 84 -6.50 9.54 -10.73
N GLN A 85 -7.69 10.15 -10.55
CA GLN A 85 -8.98 9.45 -10.60
C GLN A 85 -9.20 8.71 -11.94
N GLU A 86 -8.95 9.37 -13.07
CA GLU A 86 -9.11 8.73 -14.40
C GLU A 86 -8.06 7.65 -14.68
N SER A 87 -6.86 7.78 -14.12
CA SER A 87 -5.82 6.75 -14.23
C SER A 87 -6.20 5.49 -13.45
N VAL A 88 -6.81 5.63 -12.28
CA VAL A 88 -7.38 4.51 -11.52
C VAL A 88 -8.58 3.90 -12.27
N ARG A 89 -9.52 4.73 -12.73
CA ARG A 89 -10.70 4.27 -13.48
C ARG A 89 -10.34 3.47 -14.73
N SER A 90 -9.26 3.86 -15.43
CA SER A 90 -8.77 3.17 -16.63
C SER A 90 -7.80 2.01 -16.36
N GLY A 91 -7.48 1.72 -15.09
CA GLY A 91 -6.56 0.66 -14.70
C GLY A 91 -5.08 0.95 -14.99
N LYS A 92 -4.71 2.22 -15.23
CA LYS A 92 -3.32 2.65 -15.44
C LYS A 92 -2.55 2.81 -14.13
N ILE A 93 -3.25 3.07 -13.03
CA ILE A 93 -2.72 3.17 -11.66
C ILE A 93 -3.60 2.31 -10.77
N ASP A 94 -3.00 1.57 -9.84
CA ASP A 94 -3.73 0.60 -8.99
C ASP A 94 -4.58 1.26 -7.90
N ALA A 95 -4.13 2.40 -7.35
CA ALA A 95 -4.81 3.06 -6.23
C ALA A 95 -4.70 4.59 -6.26
N MET A 96 -5.70 5.25 -5.66
CA MET A 96 -5.65 6.67 -5.29
C MET A 96 -5.58 6.78 -3.77
N VAL A 97 -4.64 7.57 -3.26
CA VAL A 97 -4.44 7.81 -1.83
C VAL A 97 -5.02 9.18 -1.48
N GLY A 98 -5.76 9.26 -0.37
CA GLY A 98 -6.50 10.45 0.04
C GLY A 98 -7.94 10.54 -0.50
N ALA A 99 -8.42 9.51 -1.19
CA ALA A 99 -9.82 9.43 -1.62
C ALA A 99 -10.75 9.11 -0.43
N GLY A 100 -11.85 9.85 -0.31
CA GLY A 100 -12.92 9.55 0.64
C GLY A 100 -13.92 8.53 0.10
N ASP A 101 -14.61 7.84 1.01
CA ASP A 101 -15.67 6.89 0.70
C ASP A 101 -16.97 7.61 0.28
N VAL A 102 -17.08 7.95 -1.00
CA VAL A 102 -18.23 8.63 -1.61
C VAL A 102 -18.69 7.89 -2.86
N ALA A 103 -19.96 8.06 -3.25
CA ALA A 103 -20.58 7.37 -4.39
C ALA A 103 -19.71 7.43 -5.66
N PHE A 104 -19.22 8.62 -6.01
CA PHE A 104 -18.36 8.81 -7.19
C PHE A 104 -17.11 7.92 -7.19
N ASN A 105 -16.44 7.76 -6.03
CA ASN A 105 -15.24 6.94 -5.94
C ASN A 105 -15.57 5.44 -5.97
N ARG A 106 -16.71 5.03 -5.39
CA ARG A 106 -17.17 3.63 -5.39
C ARG A 106 -17.50 3.11 -6.78
N ASP A 107 -17.84 3.99 -7.72
CA ASP A 107 -18.17 3.59 -9.10
C ASP A 107 -17.01 2.92 -9.85
N PHE A 108 -15.77 3.12 -9.40
CA PHE A 108 -14.57 2.61 -10.09
C PHE A 108 -13.44 2.16 -9.15
N SER A 109 -13.67 2.16 -7.83
CA SER A 109 -12.68 1.74 -6.85
C SER A 109 -13.33 1.01 -5.68
N HIS A 110 -12.52 0.27 -4.93
CA HIS A 110 -12.94 -0.46 -3.75
C HIS A 110 -12.25 0.09 -2.51
N PHE A 111 -13.02 0.24 -1.44
CA PHE A 111 -12.50 0.58 -0.11
C PHE A 111 -12.41 -0.71 0.73
N PRO A 112 -11.55 -0.75 1.76
CA PRO A 112 -11.51 -1.89 2.67
C PRO A 112 -12.88 -2.12 3.34
N GLU A 113 -13.36 -3.36 3.29
CA GLU A 113 -14.65 -3.74 3.86
C GLU A 113 -14.49 -4.78 4.99
N HIS A 114 -15.44 -4.76 5.93
CA HIS A 114 -15.66 -5.80 6.92
C HIS A 114 -17.16 -6.06 7.05
N GLY A 115 -17.58 -7.32 6.90
CA GLY A 115 -19.00 -7.68 6.94
C GLY A 115 -19.85 -7.04 5.82
N GLY A 116 -19.25 -6.78 4.65
CA GLY A 116 -19.94 -6.18 3.49
C GLY A 116 -20.20 -4.68 3.61
N LYS A 117 -19.51 -3.99 4.52
CA LYS A 117 -19.56 -2.53 4.67
C LYS A 117 -18.14 -2.00 4.72
N VAL A 118 -17.93 -0.79 4.19
CA VAL A 118 -16.67 -0.07 4.35
C VAL A 118 -16.35 0.04 5.84
N ASP A 119 -15.11 -0.29 6.17
CA ASP A 119 -14.61 -0.39 7.54
C ASP A 119 -13.76 0.84 7.89
N PRO A 120 -14.28 1.80 8.69
CA PRO A 120 -13.54 3.01 9.06
C PRO A 120 -12.25 2.73 9.84
N ASP A 121 -12.17 1.60 10.55
CA ASP A 121 -10.99 1.22 11.32
C ASP A 121 -9.81 0.83 10.43
N ARG A 122 -10.05 0.66 9.12
CA ARG A 122 -9.03 0.41 8.08
C ARG A 122 -8.69 1.67 7.28
N SER A 123 -9.20 2.84 7.66
CA SER A 123 -8.90 4.10 6.97
C SER A 123 -7.47 4.57 7.25
N LEU A 124 -6.84 5.19 6.25
CA LEU A 124 -5.57 5.92 6.43
C LEU A 124 -5.74 7.26 7.17
N GLY A 125 -6.97 7.77 7.29
CA GLY A 125 -7.25 9.01 7.98
C GLY A 125 -8.72 9.43 7.90
N ALA A 126 -9.08 10.49 8.63
CA ALA A 126 -10.42 11.05 8.61
C ALA A 126 -10.36 12.57 8.44
N ALA A 127 -10.98 13.07 7.36
CA ALA A 127 -11.17 14.49 7.13
C ALA A 127 -12.63 14.87 7.37
N ARG A 128 -12.85 16.07 7.93
CA ARG A 128 -14.19 16.63 8.14
C ARG A 128 -14.31 17.93 7.36
N ILE A 129 -15.34 18.02 6.52
CA ILE A 129 -15.71 19.26 5.86
C ILE A 129 -16.44 20.12 6.88
N MET A 130 -15.92 21.31 7.13
CA MET A 130 -16.46 22.23 8.13
C MET A 130 -16.91 23.52 7.43
N LEU A 131 -18.07 24.03 7.82
CA LEU A 131 -18.50 25.36 7.42
C LEU A 131 -17.91 26.37 8.40
N VAL A 132 -17.08 27.27 7.87
CA VAL A 132 -16.48 28.36 8.64
C VAL A 132 -17.08 29.69 8.20
N ARG A 133 -17.15 30.63 9.15
CA ARG A 133 -17.59 32.00 8.88
C ARG A 133 -16.62 33.00 9.48
N ARG A 134 -16.53 34.18 8.87
CA ARG A 134 -15.75 35.29 9.43
C ARG A 134 -16.30 35.69 10.79
N LYS A 135 -15.42 35.85 11.78
CA LYS A 135 -15.79 36.41 13.09
C LYS A 135 -16.46 37.77 12.91
N GLY A 136 -17.59 37.99 13.60
CA GLY A 136 -18.37 39.22 13.50
C GLY A 136 -19.32 39.29 12.29
N SER A 137 -19.31 38.32 11.37
CA SER A 137 -20.34 38.28 10.33
C SER A 137 -21.72 37.95 10.91
N ARG A 138 -22.77 38.40 10.24
CA ARG A 138 -24.17 38.07 10.57
C ARG A 138 -24.63 36.73 9.97
N VAL A 139 -23.82 36.14 9.07
CA VAL A 139 -24.12 34.84 8.45
C VAL A 139 -24.21 33.78 9.53
N ASN A 140 -25.25 32.97 9.52
CA ASN A 140 -25.42 31.88 10.47
C ASN A 140 -26.17 30.71 9.81
N TRP A 141 -26.17 29.54 10.45
CA TRP A 141 -26.86 28.34 10.00
C TRP A 141 -27.92 27.95 11.02
N ASN A 142 -29.17 27.81 10.58
CA ASN A 142 -30.28 27.45 11.47
C ASN A 142 -30.55 25.94 11.55
N GLY A 143 -29.68 25.10 10.99
CA GLY A 143 -29.89 23.65 10.85
C GLY A 143 -30.42 23.22 9.48
N ARG A 144 -30.95 24.15 8.67
CA ARG A 144 -31.59 23.88 7.37
C ARG A 144 -31.15 24.82 6.24
N SER A 145 -30.93 26.09 6.54
CA SER A 145 -30.54 27.12 5.59
C SER A 145 -29.59 28.14 6.21
N PHE A 146 -28.83 28.81 5.35
CA PHE A 146 -28.05 29.96 5.76
C PHE A 146 -28.97 31.17 5.97
N ILE A 147 -28.77 31.88 7.06
CA ILE A 147 -29.42 33.15 7.37
C ILE A 147 -28.39 34.28 7.23
N ASN A 148 -28.84 35.43 6.71
CA ASN A 148 -28.01 36.61 6.43
C ASN A 148 -26.83 36.38 5.48
N LEU A 149 -26.87 35.33 4.65
CA LEU A 149 -25.89 35.10 3.61
C LEU A 149 -26.17 36.05 2.43
N SER A 150 -25.23 36.94 2.13
CA SER A 150 -25.35 37.93 1.06
C SER A 150 -24.34 37.72 -0.08
N THR A 151 -23.45 36.74 0.04
CA THR A 151 -22.41 36.41 -0.93
C THR A 151 -22.36 34.90 -1.14
N PRO A 152 -21.84 34.41 -2.28
CA PRO A 152 -21.60 32.99 -2.47
C PRO A 152 -20.73 32.38 -1.37
N VAL A 153 -20.93 31.09 -1.10
CA VAL A 153 -20.07 30.29 -0.21
C VAL A 153 -18.90 29.77 -1.06
N GLY A 154 -17.68 30.05 -0.60
CA GLY A 154 -16.48 29.47 -1.19
C GLY A 154 -16.29 28.02 -0.73
N VAL A 155 -15.69 27.21 -1.59
CA VAL A 155 -15.15 25.89 -1.24
C VAL A 155 -13.65 25.97 -1.48
N GLU A 156 -12.87 25.53 -0.50
CA GLU A 156 -11.41 25.42 -0.56
C GLU A 156 -11.03 23.94 -0.60
#